data_AF-A0A436BYG6-F1
#
_entry.id   AF-A0A436BYG6-F1
#
_cell.length_a   1.000
_cell.length_b   1.000
_cell.length_c   1.000
_cell.angle_alpha   90.00
_cell.angle_beta   90.00
_cell.angle_gamma   90.00
#
_symmetry.space_group_name_H-M   'P 1'
#
loop_
_entity.id
_entity.type
_entity.pdbx_description
1 polymer ?
#
loop_
_entity_poly.entity_id
_entity_poly.type
_entity_poly.pdbx_seq_one_letter_code
_entity_poly.pdbx_strand_id
1 'polypeptide(L)' 'CWTDQCFAGNGAADVKAVIEVQHGREPRGVVNREVLSSERWKDRLAVFAGRFGS' A
#
# COMPACT_ATOMS: atom_id res chain seq x y z
N CYS A 1 -2.88 3.46 19.91
CA CYS A 1 -1.68 4.18 20.40
C CYS A 1 -2.06 5.63 20.68
N TRP A 2 -1.43 6.33 21.65
CA TRP A 2 -1.96 7.61 22.17
C TRP A 2 -0.97 8.78 22.21
N THR A 3 0.20 8.65 21.57
CA THR A 3 1.21 9.72 21.51
C THR A 3 1.69 9.94 20.08
N ASP A 4 2.14 11.16 19.78
CA ASP A 4 2.73 11.53 18.48
C ASP A 4 3.91 10.61 18.13
N GLN A 5 4.72 10.25 19.13
CA GLN A 5 5.85 9.33 18.96
C GLN A 5 5.40 7.93 18.52
N CYS A 6 4.25 7.44 18.99
CA CYS A 6 3.71 6.16 18.53
C CYS A 6 3.16 6.22 17.10
N PHE A 7 2.69 7.38 16.62
CA PHE A 7 2.14 7.52 15.26
C PHE A 7 3.18 7.96 14.23
N ALA A 8 4.31 8.53 14.64
CA ALA A 8 5.37 8.98 13.74
C ALA A 8 5.79 7.89 12.74
N GLY A 9 5.94 6.64 13.20
CA GLY A 9 6.25 5.50 12.33
C GLY A 9 5.06 5.00 11.52
N ASN A 10 3.88 4.92 12.16
CA ASN A 10 2.68 4.35 11.53
C ASN A 10 2.15 5.23 10.40
N GLY A 11 2.07 6.55 10.61
CA GLY A 11 1.61 7.49 9.58
C GLY A 11 2.56 7.54 8.38
N ALA A 12 3.87 7.54 8.63
CA ALA A 12 4.87 7.48 7.55
C ALA A 12 4.77 6.17 6.75
N ALA A 13 4.54 5.04 7.43
CA ALA A 13 4.34 3.75 6.77
C ALA A 13 3.05 3.71 5.93
N ASP A 14 1.96 4.29 6.44
CA ASP A 14 0.67 4.34 5.75
C ASP A 14 0.74 5.19 4.47
N VAL A 15 1.26 6.41 4.56
CA VAL A 15 1.46 7.29 3.40
C VAL A 15 2.35 6.61 2.36
N LYS A 16 3.43 5.95 2.79
CA LYS A 16 4.31 5.22 1.87
C LYS A 16 3.57 4.07 1.19
N ALA A 17 2.77 3.29 1.92
CA ALA A 17 1.98 2.21 1.35
C ALA A 17 0.97 2.71 0.31
N VAL A 18 0.30 3.84 0.58
CA VAL A 18 -0.61 4.49 -0.38
C VAL A 18 0.11 4.89 -1.67
N ILE A 19 1.32 5.44 -1.57
CA ILE A 19 2.13 5.81 -2.75
C ILE A 19 2.54 4.57 -3.54
N GLU A 20 3.00 3.50 -2.88
CA GLU A 20 3.33 2.24 -3.55
C GLU A 20 2.14 1.70 -4.36
N VAL A 21 0.96 1.62 -3.73
CA VAL A 21 -0.27 1.14 -4.40
C VAL A 21 -0.67 2.03 -5.58
N GLN A 22 -0.58 3.35 -5.44
CA GLN A 22 -0.88 4.28 -6.54
C GLN A 22 0.00 3.99 -7.76
N HIS A 23 1.28 3.69 -7.57
CA HIS A 23 2.18 3.34 -8.66
C HIS A 23 2.18 1.86 -9.05
N GLY A 24 1.19 1.08 -8.60
CA GLY A 24 1.08 -0.33 -8.97
C GLY A 24 2.07 -1.26 -8.28
N ARG A 25 2.67 -0.85 -7.16
CA ARG A 25 3.63 -1.63 -6.38
C ARG A 25 2.98 -2.21 -5.13
N GLU A 26 3.40 -3.41 -4.74
CA GLU A 26 2.93 -4.02 -3.51
C GLU A 26 3.46 -3.26 -2.28
N PRO A 27 2.59 -2.81 -1.36
CA PRO A 27 3.03 -2.10 -0.17
C PRO A 27 3.71 -3.06 0.80
N ARG A 28 4.77 -2.58 1.46
CA ARG A 28 5.46 -3.31 2.52
C ARG A 28 4.60 -3.36 3.78
N GLY A 29 4.63 -4.48 4.50
CA GLY A 29 3.93 -4.63 5.78
C GLY A 29 2.52 -5.23 5.70
N VAL A 30 2.09 -5.71 4.53
CA VAL A 30 0.84 -6.48 4.41
C VAL A 30 1.01 -7.82 5.15
N VAL A 31 0.27 -7.98 6.25
CA VAL A 31 0.31 -9.18 7.10
C VAL A 31 -0.41 -10.36 6.43
N ASN A 32 -1.60 -10.11 5.87
CA ASN A 32 -2.31 -11.14 5.10
C ASN A 32 -1.73 -11.21 3.67
N ARG A 33 -0.69 -12.02 3.50
CA ARG A 33 0.01 -12.16 2.21
C ARG A 33 -0.83 -12.82 1.12
N GLU A 34 -1.85 -13.59 1.47
CA GLU A 34 -2.74 -14.25 0.50
C GLU A 34 -3.52 -13.22 -0.34
N VAL A 35 -3.82 -12.05 0.22
CA VAL A 35 -4.51 -11.00 -0.55
C VAL A 35 -3.72 -10.58 -1.78
N LEU A 36 -2.39 -10.62 -1.70
CA LEU A 36 -1.48 -10.18 -2.77
C LEU A 36 -1.53 -11.12 -3.98
N SER A 37 -1.88 -12.40 -3.78
CA SER A 37 -2.02 -13.34 -4.88
C SER A 37 -3.41 -13.34 -5.52
N SER A 38 -4.40 -12.68 -4.91
CA SER A 38 -5.76 -12.64 -5.45
C SER A 38 -5.85 -11.85 -6.75
N GLU A 39 -6.62 -12.35 -7.71
CA GLU A 39 -6.82 -11.67 -9.01
C GLU A 39 -7.42 -10.27 -8.83
N ARG A 40 -8.39 -10.13 -7.92
CA ARG A 40 -8.99 -8.85 -7.58
C ARG A 40 -7.96 -7.81 -7.11
N TRP A 41 -6.93 -8.22 -6.37
CA TRP A 41 -5.87 -7.32 -5.94
C TRP A 41 -4.98 -6.91 -7.12
N LYS A 42 -4.53 -7.88 -7.92
CA LYS A 42 -3.69 -7.64 -9.11
C LYS A 42 -4.37 -6.70 -10.10
N ASP A 43 -5.65 -6.93 -10.38
CA ASP A 43 -6.46 -6.09 -11.27
C ASP A 43 -6.53 -4.65 -10.78
N ARG A 44 -6.83 -4.45 -9.49
CA ARG A 44 -6.87 -3.12 -8.89
C ARG A 44 -5.51 -2.42 -8.95
N LEU A 45 -4.43 -3.16 -8.67
CA LEU A 45 -3.08 -2.62 -8.69
C LEU A 45 -2.64 -2.21 -10.10
N ALA A 46 -3.01 -3.00 -11.13
CA ALA A 46 -2.78 -2.67 -12.53
C ALA A 46 -3.56 -1.42 -12.98
N VAL A 47 -4.81 -1.24 -12.54
CA VAL A 47 -5.58 -0.02 -12.80
C VAL A 47 -4.90 1.21 -12.22
N PHE A 48 -4.36 1.12 -11.00
CA PHE A 48 -3.62 2.23 -10.40
C PHE A 48 -2.33 2.53 -11.16
N ALA A 49 -1.57 1.49 -11.53
CA ALA A 49 -0.37 1.63 -12.35
C ALA A 49 -0.65 2.38 -13.66
N GLY A 50 -1.74 2.01 -14.37
CA GLY A 50 -2.11 2.68 -15.62
C GLY A 50 -2.56 4.13 -15.43
N ARG A 51 -3.09 4.49 -14.26
CA ARG A 51 -3.59 5.84 -13.97
C ARG A 51 -2.52 6.79 -13.42
N PHE A 52 -1.57 6.27 -12.64
CA PHE A 52 -0.61 7.09 -11.86
C PHE A 52 0.85 6.63 -11.98
N GLY A 53 1.16 5.62 -12.80
CA GLY A 53 2.49 5.02 -12.93
C GLY A 53 3.52 5.79 -13.77
N SER A 54 3.22 7.03 -14.17
CA SER A 54 4.14 7.93 -14.89
C SER A 54 5.14 8.62 -13.97
#